data_AF-A0A7C7NWE5-F1
#
_entry.id   AF-A0A7C7NWE5-F1
#
_cell.length_a   1.000
_cell.length_b   1.000
_cell.length_c   1.000
_cell.angle_alpha   90.00
_cell.angle_beta   90.00
_cell.angle_gamma   90.00
#
_symmetry.space_group_name_H-M   'P 1'
#
loop_
_entity.id
_entity.type
_entity.pdbx_description
1 polymer ?
#
loop_
_entity_poly.entity_id
_entity_poly.type
_entity_poly.pdbx_seq_one_letter_code
_entity_poly.pdbx_strand_id
1 'polypeptide(L)'
;MYILKRVPILVLFLTALSPSLMPVSAQETLAQRIERILSRVPLIDGHNDLPGQIRDVQTSEGDVGLYDLRQATSGDTDLPRLREGMVGAQFWSVHVNVEDPAPAKQQLEQIDIAHRIFEMYPDELEFAGSASDIQRVFGAGKIASLLGIEGGHVIENSLGALRAFYRAGVRYMGLTHFSNT
;
A
#
# COMPACT_ATOMS: atom_id res chain seq x y z
N MET A 1 -21.58 -43.99 88.31
CA MET A 1 -21.28 -44.41 86.92
C MET A 1 -22.04 -43.48 85.98
N TYR A 2 -21.49 -42.31 85.67
CA TYR A 2 -22.10 -41.28 84.81
C TYR A 2 -21.39 -41.31 83.46
N ILE A 3 -22.11 -41.58 82.37
CA ILE A 3 -21.57 -41.62 81.01
C ILE A 3 -21.93 -40.30 80.32
N LEU A 4 -20.94 -39.43 80.13
CA LEU A 4 -21.04 -38.24 79.26
C LEU A 4 -21.12 -38.70 77.80
N LYS A 5 -22.24 -38.44 77.12
CA LYS A 5 -22.35 -38.59 75.65
C LYS A 5 -21.67 -37.40 74.97
N ARG A 6 -20.59 -37.65 74.23
CA ARG A 6 -19.96 -36.65 73.35
C ARG A 6 -20.75 -36.54 72.05
N VAL A 7 -21.20 -35.33 71.71
CA VAL A 7 -21.78 -35.00 70.40
C VAL A 7 -20.62 -34.63 69.46
N PRO A 8 -20.54 -35.17 68.22
CA PRO A 8 -19.52 -34.76 67.28
C PRO A 8 -19.89 -33.41 66.66
N ILE A 9 -18.98 -32.44 66.73
CA ILE A 9 -19.07 -31.17 66.00
C ILE A 9 -18.64 -31.45 64.56
N LEU A 10 -19.58 -31.39 63.62
CA LEU A 10 -19.31 -31.47 62.19
C LEU A 10 -18.73 -30.12 61.73
N VAL A 11 -17.42 -30.05 61.50
CA VAL A 11 -16.77 -28.86 60.94
C VAL A 11 -17.00 -28.88 59.43
N LEU A 12 -17.90 -28.01 58.97
CA LEU A 12 -18.13 -27.78 57.55
C LEU A 12 -16.94 -26.98 56.98
N PHE A 13 -16.06 -27.60 56.21
CA PHE A 13 -15.07 -26.88 55.41
C PHE A 13 -15.80 -26.22 54.24
N LEU A 14 -16.10 -24.92 54.35
CA LEU A 14 -16.43 -24.10 53.18
C LEU A 14 -15.16 -23.99 52.33
N THR A 15 -15.05 -24.79 51.27
CA THR A 15 -14.12 -24.49 50.19
C THR A 15 -14.63 -23.24 49.51
N ALA A 16 -14.03 -22.09 49.82
CA ALA A 16 -14.25 -20.87 49.07
C ALA A 16 -13.81 -21.12 47.63
N LEU A 17 -14.78 -21.29 46.74
CA LEU A 17 -14.55 -21.29 45.30
C LEU A 17 -14.13 -19.86 44.96
N SER A 18 -12.83 -19.57 45.00
CA SER A 18 -12.31 -18.30 44.52
C SER A 18 -12.68 -18.21 43.05
N PRO A 19 -13.51 -17.24 42.61
CA PRO A 19 -13.73 -17.05 41.19
C PRO A 19 -12.35 -16.76 40.60
N SER A 20 -11.87 -17.67 39.75
CA SER A 20 -10.74 -17.37 38.90
C SER A 20 -11.18 -16.19 38.06
N LEU A 21 -10.71 -14.99 38.42
CA LEU A 21 -10.75 -13.82 37.56
C LEU A 21 -9.89 -14.20 36.35
N MET A 22 -10.51 -14.88 35.38
CA MET A 22 -9.95 -14.92 34.05
C MET A 22 -9.76 -13.46 33.68
N PRO A 23 -8.52 -13.01 33.44
CA PRO A 23 -8.32 -11.65 32.99
C PRO A 23 -9.21 -11.50 31.76
N VAL A 24 -10.14 -10.55 31.81
CA VAL A 24 -10.84 -10.11 30.60
C VAL A 24 -9.70 -9.83 29.63
N SER A 25 -9.60 -10.65 28.57
CA SER A 25 -8.59 -10.48 27.53
C SER A 25 -8.54 -8.99 27.22
N ALA A 26 -7.40 -8.34 27.48
CA ALA A 26 -7.27 -6.92 27.21
C ALA A 26 -7.72 -6.69 25.76
N GLN A 27 -8.72 -5.83 25.59
CA GLN A 27 -9.22 -5.49 24.26
C GLN A 27 -8.02 -5.03 23.42
N GLU A 28 -7.88 -5.57 22.21
CA GLU A 28 -6.84 -5.17 21.25
C GLU A 28 -6.81 -3.64 21.11
N THR A 29 -5.63 -3.02 21.20
CA THR A 29 -5.51 -1.58 20.96
C THR A 29 -5.81 -1.27 19.49
N LEU A 30 -6.15 -0.01 19.18
CA LEU A 30 -6.40 0.38 17.78
C LEU A 30 -5.18 0.09 16.89
N ALA A 31 -3.96 0.36 17.37
CA ALA A 31 -2.73 0.10 16.63
C ALA A 31 -2.53 -1.39 16.34
N GLN A 32 -2.71 -2.25 17.35
CA GLN A 32 -2.64 -3.71 17.16
C GLN A 32 -3.68 -4.20 16.16
N ARG A 33 -4.89 -3.64 16.21
CA ARG A 33 -5.97 -3.98 15.28
C ARG A 33 -5.65 -3.58 13.85
N ILE A 34 -5.08 -2.39 13.65
CA ILE A 34 -4.64 -1.91 12.34
C ILE A 34 -3.55 -2.83 11.80
N GLU A 35 -2.49 -3.09 12.58
CA GLU A 35 -1.36 -3.94 12.19
C GLU A 35 -1.83 -5.37 11.84
N ARG A 36 -2.71 -5.96 12.64
CA ARG A 36 -3.28 -7.29 12.38
C ARG A 36 -4.10 -7.35 11.09
N ILE A 37 -4.81 -6.27 10.75
CA ILE A 37 -5.60 -6.20 9.51
C ILE A 37 -4.65 -6.01 8.33
N LEU A 38 -3.78 -4.99 8.37
CA LEU A 38 -2.92 -4.60 7.25
C LEU A 38 -1.80 -5.61 6.96
N SER A 39 -1.41 -6.43 7.94
CA SER A 39 -0.49 -7.57 7.71
C SER A 39 -1.11 -8.72 6.92
N ARG A 40 -2.45 -8.73 6.73
CA ARG A 40 -3.18 -9.80 6.03
C ARG A 40 -3.97 -9.31 4.82
N VAL A 41 -4.34 -8.04 4.83
CA VAL A 41 -5.14 -7.40 3.79
C VAL A 41 -4.34 -6.20 3.29
N PRO A 42 -3.88 -6.19 2.03
CA PRO A 42 -3.09 -5.08 1.52
C PRO A 42 -3.92 -3.79 1.55
N LEU A 43 -3.37 -2.73 2.12
CA LEU A 43 -3.82 -1.38 1.82
C LEU A 43 -3.47 -1.08 0.36
N ILE A 44 -4.48 -0.75 -0.44
CA ILE A 44 -4.32 -0.41 -1.86
C ILE A 44 -4.65 1.06 -2.02
N ASP A 45 -3.62 1.88 -2.27
CA ASP A 45 -3.81 3.28 -2.61
C ASP A 45 -4.01 3.44 -4.13
N GLY A 46 -4.98 4.28 -4.50
CA GLY A 46 -5.46 4.42 -5.86
C GLY A 46 -4.70 5.44 -6.72
N HIS A 47 -3.88 6.31 -6.13
CA HIS A 47 -3.25 7.41 -6.86
C HIS A 47 -2.13 8.09 -6.08
N ASN A 48 -0.91 8.07 -6.63
CA ASN A 48 0.26 8.76 -6.07
C ASN A 48 1.16 9.31 -7.20
N ASP A 49 1.49 10.59 -7.14
CA ASP A 49 2.20 11.36 -8.19
C ASP A 49 3.74 11.28 -8.13
N LEU A 50 4.30 10.36 -7.35
CA LEU A 50 5.75 10.21 -7.21
C LEU A 50 6.53 10.21 -8.56
N PRO A 51 6.08 9.51 -9.64
CA PRO A 51 6.79 9.57 -10.91
C PRO A 51 6.90 11.00 -11.49
N GLY A 52 5.83 11.79 -11.42
CA GLY A 52 5.83 13.19 -11.85
C GLY A 52 6.77 14.05 -10.98
N GLN A 53 6.75 13.84 -9.66
CA GLN A 53 7.65 14.55 -8.75
C GLN A 53 9.13 14.26 -9.06
N ILE A 54 9.48 13.01 -9.35
CA ILE A 54 10.85 12.62 -9.72
C ILE A 54 11.26 13.31 -11.03
N ARG A 55 10.38 13.32 -12.04
CA ARG A 55 10.63 14.03 -13.30
C ARG A 55 10.90 15.52 -13.10
N ASP A 56 10.07 16.20 -12.30
CA ASP A 56 10.15 17.65 -12.11
C ASP A 56 11.41 18.10 -11.37
N VAL A 57 11.93 17.27 -10.47
CA VAL A 57 13.19 17.54 -9.75
C VAL A 57 14.42 17.31 -10.65
N GLN A 58 14.31 16.51 -11.71
CA GLN A 58 15.47 15.93 -12.41
C GLN A 58 15.48 16.26 -13.91
N THR A 59 15.39 17.55 -14.23
CA THR A 59 15.09 18.16 -15.54
C THR A 59 16.09 17.94 -16.70
N SER A 60 16.70 16.75 -16.83
CA SER A 60 17.27 16.35 -18.12
C SER A 60 16.92 14.92 -18.57
N GLU A 61 16.86 13.92 -17.68
CA GLU A 61 16.54 12.52 -18.09
C GLU A 61 15.69 11.71 -17.10
N GLY A 62 15.18 12.33 -16.02
CA GLY A 62 14.42 11.60 -14.99
C GLY A 62 15.26 10.47 -14.38
N ASP A 63 16.53 10.74 -14.07
CA ASP A 63 17.40 9.77 -13.38
C ASP A 63 16.89 9.50 -11.95
N VAL A 64 16.02 8.50 -11.83
CA VAL A 64 15.42 8.03 -10.58
C VAL A 64 16.42 7.99 -9.42
N GLY A 65 17.71 7.69 -9.68
CA GLY A 65 18.76 7.61 -8.66
C GLY A 65 19.06 8.92 -7.92
N LEU A 66 18.73 10.08 -8.51
CA LEU A 66 18.91 11.39 -7.86
C LEU A 66 17.83 11.71 -6.83
N TYR A 67 16.72 10.96 -6.81
CA TYR A 67 15.62 11.10 -5.86
C TYR A 67 15.53 9.83 -5.03
N ASP A 68 16.40 9.73 -4.02
CA ASP A 68 16.57 8.50 -3.26
C ASP A 68 15.39 8.25 -2.29
N LEU A 69 14.55 7.27 -2.63
CA LEU A 69 13.39 6.87 -1.82
C LEU A 69 13.75 6.12 -0.54
N ARG A 70 15.02 5.73 -0.33
CA ARG A 70 15.45 5.02 0.91
C ARG A 70 15.51 5.95 2.12
N GLN A 71 15.45 7.26 1.90
CA GLN A 71 15.49 8.29 2.92
C GLN A 71 14.29 9.23 2.78
N ALA A 72 14.06 10.07 3.80
CA ALA A 72 13.01 11.07 3.75
C ALA A 72 13.20 11.97 2.53
N THR A 73 12.17 12.04 1.69
CA THR A 73 12.17 12.85 0.48
C THR A 73 11.57 14.23 0.75
N SER A 74 11.64 15.13 -0.24
CA SER A 74 10.99 16.44 -0.18
C SER A 74 9.47 16.38 -0.38
N GLY A 75 8.95 15.24 -0.86
CA GLY A 75 7.52 15.00 -1.01
C GLY A 75 6.93 14.18 0.13
N ASP A 76 5.73 13.66 -0.13
CA ASP A 76 4.97 12.86 0.82
C ASP A 76 5.32 11.36 0.77
N THR A 77 6.14 10.94 -0.21
CA THR A 77 6.40 9.52 -0.48
C THR A 77 7.89 9.19 -0.40
N ASP A 78 8.21 8.20 0.44
CA ASP A 78 9.49 7.51 0.53
C ASP A 78 9.26 6.08 1.06
N LEU A 79 10.22 5.19 0.87
CA LEU A 79 10.10 3.78 1.25
C LEU A 79 9.87 3.59 2.75
N PRO A 80 10.57 4.30 3.67
CA PRO A 80 10.27 4.23 5.09
C PRO A 80 8.81 4.55 5.43
N ARG A 81 8.25 5.64 4.88
CA ARG A 81 6.83 6.00 5.10
C ARG A 81 5.86 4.98 4.52
N LEU A 82 6.13 4.45 3.33
CA LEU A 82 5.29 3.40 2.73
C LEU A 82 5.25 2.13 3.59
N ARG A 83 6.39 1.76 4.19
CA ARG A 83 6.50 0.62 5.12
C ARG A 83 5.80 0.89 6.44
N GLU A 84 6.03 2.05 7.04
CA GLU A 84 5.36 2.46 8.28
C GLU A 84 3.82 2.50 8.10
N GLY A 85 3.35 2.97 6.95
CA GLY A 85 1.93 2.98 6.58
C GLY A 85 1.36 1.61 6.17
N MET A 86 2.18 0.56 6.11
CA MET A 86 1.81 -0.79 5.68
C MET A 86 1.09 -0.83 4.31
N VAL A 87 1.56 -0.01 3.37
CA VAL A 87 1.04 0.01 1.99
C VAL A 87 1.36 -1.33 1.33
N GLY A 88 0.33 -2.02 0.83
CA GLY A 88 0.47 -3.33 0.18
C GLY A 88 0.42 -3.24 -1.36
N ALA A 89 -0.24 -2.21 -1.89
CA ALA A 89 -0.23 -1.89 -3.30
C ALA A 89 -0.41 -0.38 -3.54
N GLN A 90 0.19 0.12 -4.61
CA GLN A 90 0.13 1.51 -5.01
C GLN A 90 -0.11 1.61 -6.51
N PHE A 91 -1.11 2.39 -6.90
CA PHE A 91 -1.18 2.90 -8.26
C PHE A 91 -0.37 4.19 -8.37
N TRP A 92 0.67 4.13 -9.18
CA TRP A 92 1.52 5.26 -9.51
C TRP A 92 0.91 6.02 -10.70
N SER A 93 0.63 7.30 -10.48
CA SER A 93 0.15 8.19 -11.52
C SER A 93 1.27 8.44 -12.52
N VAL A 94 1.01 8.15 -13.80
CA VAL A 94 1.89 8.51 -14.91
C VAL A 94 1.36 9.75 -15.61
N HIS A 95 1.10 10.78 -14.81
CA HIS A 95 0.54 12.07 -15.21
C HIS A 95 1.34 12.76 -16.33
N VAL A 96 0.64 13.42 -17.25
CA VAL A 96 1.20 14.31 -18.27
C VAL A 96 0.41 15.62 -18.26
N ASN A 97 1.13 16.75 -18.33
CA ASN A 97 0.52 18.08 -18.40
C ASN A 97 -0.33 18.22 -19.67
N VAL A 98 -1.52 18.83 -19.56
CA VAL A 98 -2.48 18.92 -20.67
C VAL A 98 -2.00 19.84 -21.80
N GLU A 99 -1.07 20.75 -21.51
CA GLU A 99 -0.43 21.64 -22.48
C GLU A 99 0.79 21.04 -23.17
N ASP A 100 1.16 19.79 -22.85
CA ASP A 100 2.35 19.18 -23.46
C ASP A 100 2.16 19.01 -24.99
N PRO A 101 3.13 19.47 -25.82
CA PRO A 101 3.00 19.40 -27.26
C PRO A 101 3.14 17.98 -27.84
N ALA A 102 3.57 17.00 -27.04
CA ALA A 102 3.76 15.61 -27.44
C ALA A 102 3.28 14.65 -26.33
N PRO A 103 1.97 14.65 -25.99
CA PRO A 103 1.49 14.03 -24.76
C PRO A 103 1.62 12.50 -24.79
N ALA A 104 1.48 11.85 -25.95
CA ALA A 104 1.71 10.41 -26.07
C ALA A 104 3.19 10.02 -25.87
N LYS A 105 4.13 10.86 -26.33
CA LYS A 105 5.57 10.66 -26.09
C LYS A 105 5.85 10.80 -24.60
N GLN A 106 5.38 11.89 -23.97
CA GLN A 106 5.55 12.10 -22.54
C GLN A 106 4.92 10.98 -21.71
N GLN A 107 3.79 10.45 -22.15
CA GLN A 107 3.15 9.32 -21.47
C GLN A 107 4.04 8.08 -21.45
N LEU A 108 4.77 7.80 -22.53
CA LEU A 108 5.75 6.71 -22.56
C LEU A 108 6.93 6.98 -21.62
N GLU A 109 7.43 8.22 -21.56
CA GLU A 109 8.52 8.60 -20.67
C GLU A 109 8.11 8.50 -19.18
N GLN A 110 6.88 8.88 -18.84
CA GLN A 110 6.35 8.72 -17.48
C GLN A 110 6.16 7.25 -17.09
N ILE A 111 5.69 6.41 -18.02
CA ILE A 111 5.61 4.96 -17.81
C ILE A 111 7.01 4.36 -17.60
N ASP A 112 8.00 4.79 -18.39
CA ASP A 112 9.39 4.36 -18.24
C ASP A 112 9.98 4.74 -16.88
N ILE A 113 9.81 6.00 -16.44
CA ILE A 113 10.23 6.46 -15.11
C ILE A 113 9.64 5.56 -14.02
N ALA A 114 8.35 5.26 -14.09
CA ALA A 114 7.70 4.40 -13.11
C ALA A 114 8.30 2.97 -13.08
N HIS A 115 8.54 2.35 -14.24
CA HIS A 115 9.22 1.05 -14.30
C HIS A 115 10.65 1.10 -13.75
N ARG A 116 11.42 2.15 -14.07
CA ARG A 116 12.77 2.35 -13.54
C ARG A 116 12.79 2.51 -12.02
N ILE A 117 11.75 3.11 -11.41
CA ILE A 117 11.58 3.12 -9.96
C ILE A 117 11.47 1.70 -9.41
N PHE A 118 10.66 0.84 -10.03
CA PHE A 118 10.48 -0.54 -9.55
C PHE A 118 11.76 -1.36 -9.72
N GLU A 119 12.49 -1.16 -10.82
CA GLU A 119 13.78 -1.80 -11.10
C GLU A 119 14.89 -1.34 -10.16
N MET A 120 14.84 -0.08 -9.69
CA MET A 120 15.81 0.47 -8.74
C MET A 120 15.60 -0.05 -7.31
N TYR A 121 14.36 -0.37 -6.94
CA TYR A 121 13.99 -0.83 -5.60
C TYR A 121 13.31 -2.22 -5.63
N PRO A 122 13.93 -3.25 -6.22
CA PRO A 122 13.29 -4.54 -6.47
C PRO A 122 13.01 -5.35 -5.20
N ASP A 123 13.69 -5.02 -4.09
CA ASP A 123 13.45 -5.62 -2.78
C ASP A 123 12.20 -5.05 -2.09
N GLU A 124 11.74 -3.89 -2.55
CA GLU A 124 10.66 -3.11 -1.93
C GLU A 124 9.41 -3.05 -2.80
N LEU A 125 9.60 -2.83 -4.11
CA LEU A 125 8.56 -2.59 -5.10
C LEU A 125 8.61 -3.69 -6.17
N GLU A 126 7.45 -4.07 -6.69
CA GLU A 126 7.39 -4.98 -7.82
C GLU A 126 6.18 -4.68 -8.70
N PHE A 127 6.38 -4.62 -10.02
CA PHE A 127 5.29 -4.40 -10.96
C PHE A 127 4.21 -5.49 -10.85
N ALA A 128 2.95 -5.07 -10.75
CA ALA A 128 1.78 -5.94 -10.71
C ALA A 128 0.80 -5.60 -11.84
N GLY A 129 0.69 -6.50 -12.83
CA GLY A 129 -0.19 -6.32 -13.98
C GLY A 129 -1.60 -6.88 -13.78
N SER A 130 -1.92 -7.42 -12.61
CA SER A 130 -3.19 -8.10 -12.33
C SER A 130 -3.49 -8.15 -10.83
N ALA A 131 -4.74 -8.43 -10.47
CA ALA A 131 -5.12 -8.65 -9.08
C ALA A 131 -4.39 -9.84 -8.44
N SER A 132 -4.12 -10.90 -9.21
CA SER A 132 -3.30 -12.03 -8.76
C SER A 132 -1.85 -11.63 -8.51
N ASP A 133 -1.29 -10.72 -9.32
CA ASP A 133 0.05 -10.19 -9.06
C ASP A 133 0.09 -9.38 -7.78
N ILE A 134 -0.94 -8.57 -7.49
CA ILE A 134 -1.03 -7.84 -6.21
C ILE A 134 -0.94 -8.81 -5.03
N GLN A 135 -1.74 -9.88 -5.05
CA GLN A 135 -1.72 -10.88 -3.98
C GLN A 135 -0.36 -11.57 -3.85
N ARG A 136 0.27 -11.92 -4.97
CA ARG A 136 1.59 -12.56 -5.02
C ARG A 136 2.68 -11.65 -4.47
N VAL A 137 2.73 -10.40 -4.91
CA VAL A 137 3.75 -9.41 -4.52
C VAL A 137 3.59 -9.05 -3.04
N PHE A 138 2.37 -8.78 -2.58
CA PHE A 138 2.08 -8.53 -1.17
C PHE A 138 2.47 -9.72 -0.30
N GLY A 139 2.14 -10.95 -0.73
CA GLY A 139 2.55 -12.18 -0.04
C GLY A 139 4.06 -12.40 0.01
N ALA A 140 4.82 -11.81 -0.91
CA ALA A 140 6.28 -11.77 -0.89
C ALA A 140 6.85 -10.65 -0.01
N GLY A 141 6.00 -9.88 0.68
CA GLY A 141 6.42 -8.78 1.55
C GLY A 141 6.82 -7.50 0.81
N LYS A 142 6.44 -7.36 -0.46
CA LYS A 142 6.72 -6.17 -1.28
C LYS A 142 5.46 -5.37 -1.54
N ILE A 143 5.62 -4.14 -2.01
CA ILE A 143 4.53 -3.27 -2.45
C ILE A 143 4.24 -3.56 -3.93
N ALA A 144 3.01 -3.97 -4.22
CA ALA A 144 2.55 -4.17 -5.58
C ALA A 144 2.39 -2.82 -6.30
N SER A 145 3.16 -2.61 -7.36
CA SER A 145 3.22 -1.35 -8.09
C SER A 145 2.46 -1.43 -9.40
N LEU A 146 1.45 -0.59 -9.58
CA LEU A 146 0.62 -0.52 -10.78
C LEU A 146 0.71 0.86 -11.42
N LEU A 147 0.37 0.95 -12.71
CA LEU A 147 0.40 2.20 -13.45
C LEU A 147 -1.00 2.69 -13.80
N GLY A 148 -1.21 3.99 -13.66
CA GLY A 148 -2.48 4.64 -13.97
C GLY A 148 -2.31 5.93 -14.77
N ILE A 149 -3.01 6.05 -15.89
CA ILE A 149 -3.03 7.28 -16.69
C ILE A 149 -3.99 8.28 -16.05
N GLU A 150 -3.53 9.50 -15.85
CA GLU A 150 -4.33 10.61 -15.35
C GLU A 150 -4.70 11.59 -16.48
N GLY A 151 -5.79 11.26 -17.19
CA GLY A 151 -6.36 12.10 -18.24
C GLY A 151 -6.20 11.51 -19.65
N GLY A 152 -7.31 11.45 -20.40
CA GLY A 152 -7.36 10.80 -21.70
C GLY A 152 -6.68 11.56 -22.85
N HIS A 153 -6.24 12.80 -22.66
CA HIS A 153 -5.60 13.61 -23.70
C HIS A 153 -4.35 12.92 -24.27
N VAL A 154 -3.64 12.12 -23.46
CA VAL A 154 -2.44 11.37 -23.85
C VAL A 154 -2.67 10.28 -24.90
N ILE A 155 -3.91 9.81 -25.09
CA ILE A 155 -4.19 8.83 -26.15
C ILE A 155 -4.41 9.51 -27.50
N GLU A 156 -4.49 10.84 -27.56
CA GLU A 156 -4.62 11.63 -28.80
C GLU A 156 -5.71 11.09 -29.75
N ASN A 157 -6.87 10.73 -29.18
CA ASN A 157 -7.99 10.09 -29.90
C ASN A 157 -7.63 8.78 -30.64
N SER A 158 -6.56 8.10 -30.21
CA SER A 158 -6.06 6.86 -30.80
C SER A 158 -6.27 5.66 -29.89
N LEU A 159 -7.14 4.74 -30.31
CA LEU A 159 -7.26 3.42 -29.66
C LEU A 159 -5.98 2.58 -29.81
N GLY A 160 -5.13 2.91 -30.79
CA GLY A 160 -3.80 2.33 -30.92
C GLY A 160 -2.91 2.69 -29.74
N ALA A 161 -2.88 3.98 -29.38
CA ALA A 161 -2.16 4.47 -28.20
C ALA A 161 -2.71 3.84 -26.91
N LEU A 162 -4.04 3.82 -26.74
CA LEU A 162 -4.67 3.17 -25.58
C LEU A 162 -4.21 1.70 -25.40
N ARG A 163 -4.23 0.91 -26.49
CA ARG A 163 -3.77 -0.48 -26.45
C ARG A 163 -2.26 -0.60 -26.23
N ALA A 164 -1.46 0.34 -26.72
CA ALA A 164 -0.02 0.37 -26.50
C ALA A 164 0.30 0.63 -25.02
N PHE A 165 -0.35 1.61 -24.40
CA PHE A 165 -0.18 1.91 -22.98
C PHE A 165 -0.63 0.74 -22.08
N TYR A 166 -1.73 0.07 -22.42
CA TYR A 166 -2.13 -1.15 -21.71
C TYR A 166 -1.05 -2.24 -21.76
N ARG A 167 -0.45 -2.47 -22.94
CA ARG A 167 0.66 -3.43 -23.10
C ARG A 167 1.92 -2.99 -22.35
N ALA A 168 2.14 -1.68 -22.22
CA ALA A 168 3.24 -1.11 -21.44
C ALA A 168 3.01 -1.19 -19.91
N GLY A 169 1.84 -1.66 -19.46
CA GLY A 169 1.58 -1.96 -18.04
C GLY A 169 0.49 -1.12 -17.39
N VAL A 170 -0.12 -0.16 -18.10
CA VAL A 170 -1.22 0.66 -17.57
C VAL A 170 -2.45 -0.18 -17.23
N ARG A 171 -3.06 0.07 -16.07
CA ARG A 171 -4.23 -0.68 -15.56
C ARG A 171 -5.45 0.16 -15.20
N TYR A 172 -5.32 1.49 -15.16
CA TYR A 172 -6.47 2.39 -15.27
C TYR A 172 -6.16 3.57 -16.19
N MET A 173 -7.21 4.23 -16.66
CA MET A 173 -7.12 5.54 -17.30
C MET A 173 -8.25 6.43 -16.79
N GLY A 174 -7.91 7.56 -16.18
CA GLY A 174 -8.85 8.65 -15.94
C GLY A 174 -9.26 9.27 -17.28
N LEU A 175 -10.56 9.45 -17.52
CA LEU A 175 -11.07 9.93 -18.80
C LEU A 175 -10.63 11.37 -19.11
N THR A 176 -10.64 12.23 -18.09
CA THR A 176 -10.30 13.65 -18.20
C THR A 176 -9.44 14.08 -17.02
N HIS A 177 -8.76 15.22 -17.17
CA HIS A 177 -8.07 15.92 -16.08
C HIS A 177 -8.64 17.35 -15.97
N PHE A 178 -7.84 18.38 -15.69
CA PHE A 178 -8.30 19.79 -15.62
C PHE A 178 -8.73 20.41 -16.97
N SER A 179 -8.66 19.67 -18.07
CA SER A 179 -9.14 20.10 -19.38
C SER A 179 -10.05 19.05 -20.01
N ASN A 180 -10.94 19.50 -20.89
CA ASN A 180 -11.71 18.64 -21.77
C ASN A 180 -10.80 18.17 -22.92
N THR A 181 -10.98 16.92 -23.32
CA THR A 181 -10.37 16.32 -24.52
C THR A 181 -11.15 16.64 -25.79
#